data_AF-A0A106BQW9-F1
#
_entry.id   AF-A0A106BQW9-F1
#
_cell.length_a   1.000
_cell.length_b   1.000
_cell.length_c   1.000
_cell.angle_alpha   90.00
_cell.angle_beta   90.00
_cell.angle_gamma   90.00
#
_symmetry.space_group_name_H-M   'P 1'
#
loop_
_entity.id
_entity.type
_entity.pdbx_description
1 polymer ?
#
loop_
_entity_poly.entity_id
_entity_poly.type
_entity_poly.pdbx_seq_one_letter_code
_entity_poly.pdbx_strand_id
1 'polypeptide(L)'
;MVEAARPIVDQIRAQFEQLAPLLLTVAEAFKTLPDRTKEALLKLGSHGWYLDPELPADAIFRLAEIFDTKTKEEADRVLCGWVDSHVSNIEAQLADAYPSRQAILREAFSAHQQKMYAVSTPVFLAQADGICQEMHGVGLYKKHRDGDLVLKRKIQPLEIGHFEEAMLAPLITVLPVIAKANERTLYGNQLNRHAILHGESLDYGTFENSCRAISLLSYSGWALRALIPGK
;
A
#
# COMPACT_ATOMS: atom_id res chain seq x y z
N MET A 1 -40.72 -7.36 43.55
CA MET A 1 -39.87 -6.65 42.57
C MET A 1 -39.10 -7.58 41.63
N VAL A 2 -38.69 -8.79 42.03
CA VAL A 2 -37.91 -9.71 41.18
C VAL A 2 -38.75 -10.38 40.07
N GLU A 3 -40.03 -10.68 40.31
CA GLU A 3 -40.91 -11.33 39.30
C GLU A 3 -41.24 -10.45 38.09
N ALA A 4 -41.35 -9.13 38.27
CA ALA A 4 -41.73 -8.21 37.19
C ALA A 4 -40.62 -8.00 36.14
N ALA A 5 -39.35 -8.26 36.50
CA ALA A 5 -38.21 -8.10 35.60
C ALA A 5 -37.87 -9.37 34.80
N ARG A 6 -38.36 -10.53 35.24
CA ARG A 6 -38.10 -11.84 34.62
C ARG A 6 -38.45 -11.92 33.12
N PRO A 7 -39.64 -11.48 32.66
CA PRO A 7 -39.98 -11.54 31.23
C PRO A 7 -39.11 -10.62 30.37
N ILE A 8 -38.66 -9.48 30.90
CA ILE A 8 -37.76 -8.55 30.20
C ILE A 8 -36.35 -9.18 30.09
N VAL A 9 -35.85 -9.81 31.16
CA VAL A 9 -34.57 -10.51 31.15
C VAL A 9 -34.59 -11.70 30.20
N ASP A 10 -35.67 -12.47 30.17
CA ASP A 10 -35.82 -13.62 29.26
C ASP A 10 -35.91 -13.16 27.79
N GLN A 11 -36.56 -12.01 27.52
CA GLN A 11 -36.64 -11.43 26.18
C GLN A 11 -35.27 -10.89 25.71
N ILE A 12 -34.52 -10.21 26.58
CA ILE A 12 -33.15 -9.76 26.28
C ILE A 12 -32.22 -10.97 26.05
N ARG A 13 -32.34 -12.03 26.86
CA ARG A 13 -31.57 -13.26 26.67
C ARG A 13 -31.88 -13.93 25.33
N ALA A 14 -33.15 -14.06 24.97
CA ALA A 14 -33.56 -14.64 23.69
C ALA A 14 -33.05 -13.82 22.49
N GLN A 15 -33.10 -12.49 22.58
CA GLN A 15 -32.51 -11.62 21.56
C GLN A 15 -30.99 -11.78 21.47
N PHE A 16 -30.31 -11.89 22.60
CA PHE A 16 -28.86 -12.13 22.63
C PHE A 16 -28.49 -13.51 22.06
N GLU A 17 -29.25 -14.56 22.38
CA GLU A 17 -29.05 -15.91 21.83
C GLU A 17 -29.26 -15.95 20.31
N GLN A 18 -30.18 -15.15 19.78
CA GLN A 18 -30.40 -15.01 18.34
C GLN A 18 -29.28 -14.23 17.63
N LEU A 19 -28.70 -13.23 18.30
CA LEU A 19 -27.62 -12.40 17.76
C LEU A 19 -26.21 -12.98 18.00
N ALA A 20 -26.05 -13.86 18.99
CA ALA A 20 -24.77 -14.44 19.36
C ALA A 20 -24.04 -15.13 18.18
N PRO A 21 -24.69 -15.94 17.33
CA PRO A 21 -24.03 -16.54 16.17
C PRO A 21 -23.49 -15.50 15.17
N LEU A 22 -24.25 -14.41 14.96
CA LEU A 22 -23.82 -13.30 14.11
C LEU A 22 -22.63 -12.57 14.73
N LEU A 23 -22.68 -12.26 16.02
CA LEU A 23 -21.58 -11.63 16.75
C LEU A 23 -20.31 -12.49 16.73
N LEU A 24 -20.45 -13.81 16.88
CA LEU A 24 -19.33 -14.75 16.77
C LEU A 24 -18.75 -14.77 15.36
N THR A 25 -19.60 -14.76 14.32
CA THR A 25 -19.14 -14.72 12.92
C THR A 25 -18.43 -13.41 12.61
N VAL A 26 -18.96 -12.28 13.09
CA VAL A 26 -18.32 -10.97 12.96
C VAL A 26 -16.98 -10.96 13.71
N ALA A 27 -16.93 -11.45 14.95
CA ALA A 27 -15.71 -11.53 15.73
C ALA A 27 -14.64 -12.41 15.06
N GLU A 28 -15.03 -13.55 14.49
CA GLU A 28 -14.13 -14.43 13.74
C GLU A 28 -13.60 -13.76 12.46
N ALA A 29 -14.46 -13.04 11.74
CA ALA A 29 -14.06 -12.24 10.59
C ALA A 29 -13.05 -11.14 10.98
N PHE A 30 -13.25 -10.46 12.12
CA PHE A 30 -12.32 -9.46 12.63
C PHE A 30 -10.96 -10.06 13.01
N LYS A 31 -10.91 -11.27 13.56
CA LYS A 31 -9.63 -11.95 13.88
C LYS A 31 -8.79 -12.24 12.64
N THR A 32 -9.44 -12.63 11.54
CA THR A 32 -8.76 -13.02 10.30
C THR A 32 -8.50 -11.84 9.35
N LEU A 33 -9.11 -10.69 9.60
CA LEU A 33 -9.01 -9.52 8.73
C LEU A 33 -7.56 -9.03 8.54
N PRO A 34 -6.71 -8.92 9.58
CA PRO A 34 -5.32 -8.48 9.39
C PRO A 34 -4.53 -9.38 8.43
N ASP A 35 -4.60 -10.70 8.62
CA ASP A 35 -3.87 -11.66 7.78
C ASP A 35 -4.35 -11.60 6.33
N ARG A 36 -5.68 -11.57 6.12
CA ARG A 36 -6.26 -11.43 4.78
C ARG A 36 -5.85 -10.12 4.11
N THR A 37 -5.86 -9.02 4.84
CA THR A 37 -5.42 -7.71 4.33
C THR A 37 -3.94 -7.76 3.94
N LYS A 38 -3.09 -8.33 4.80
CA LYS A 38 -1.66 -8.50 4.55
C LYS A 38 -1.42 -9.31 3.27
N GLU A 39 -2.09 -10.45 3.13
CA GLU A 39 -1.99 -11.31 1.94
C GLU A 39 -2.41 -10.56 0.67
N ALA A 40 -3.55 -9.87 0.70
CA ALA A 40 -4.05 -9.11 -0.45
C ALA A 40 -3.09 -7.98 -0.85
N LEU A 41 -2.58 -7.22 0.12
CA LEU A 41 -1.65 -6.13 -0.12
C LEU A 41 -0.28 -6.61 -0.61
N LEU A 42 0.24 -7.72 -0.06
CA LEU A 42 1.48 -8.32 -0.56
C LEU A 42 1.32 -8.88 -1.96
N LYS A 43 0.13 -9.39 -2.30
CA LYS A 43 -0.19 -9.83 -3.66
C LYS A 43 -0.20 -8.66 -4.63
N LEU A 44 -0.87 -7.55 -4.31
CA LEU A 44 -0.80 -6.33 -5.13
C LEU A 44 0.66 -5.86 -5.28
N GLY A 45 1.39 -5.85 -4.18
CA GLY A 45 2.80 -5.46 -4.12
C GLY A 45 3.73 -6.34 -4.96
N SER A 46 3.48 -7.65 -5.04
CA SER A 46 4.27 -8.57 -5.89
C SER A 46 4.05 -8.30 -7.39
N HIS A 47 2.93 -7.68 -7.74
CA HIS A 47 2.64 -7.15 -9.08
C HIS A 47 3.05 -5.68 -9.27
N GLY A 48 3.71 -5.07 -8.28
CA GLY A 48 4.21 -3.69 -8.31
C GLY A 48 3.17 -2.63 -7.99
N TRP A 49 2.02 -3.02 -7.45
CA TRP A 49 0.91 -2.12 -7.14
C TRP A 49 0.77 -1.89 -5.64
N TYR A 50 0.42 -0.65 -5.28
CA TYR A 50 0.23 -0.23 -3.90
C TYR A 50 -1.14 0.40 -3.75
N LEU A 51 -1.72 0.26 -2.56
CA LEU A 51 -3.08 0.69 -2.31
C LEU A 51 -3.19 2.22 -2.33
N ASP A 52 -4.23 2.73 -2.97
CA ASP A 52 -4.66 4.11 -2.77
C ASP A 52 -5.50 4.19 -1.48
N PRO A 53 -5.14 5.00 -0.48
CA PRO A 53 -5.90 5.12 0.76
C PRO A 53 -7.35 5.60 0.59
N GLU A 54 -7.71 6.18 -0.55
CA GLU A 54 -9.09 6.57 -0.85
C GLU A 54 -9.96 5.42 -1.38
N LEU A 55 -9.37 4.26 -1.67
CA LEU A 55 -10.12 3.10 -2.11
C LEU A 55 -11.11 2.65 -1.02
N PRO A 56 -12.34 2.23 -1.40
CA PRO A 56 -13.25 1.58 -0.48
C PRO A 56 -12.58 0.38 0.22
N ALA A 57 -12.86 0.17 1.52
CA ALA A 57 -12.20 -0.87 2.32
C ALA A 57 -12.33 -2.29 1.73
N ASP A 58 -13.44 -2.57 1.03
CA ASP A 58 -13.69 -3.85 0.36
C ASP A 58 -12.99 -3.97 -1.01
N ALA A 59 -12.43 -2.88 -1.54
CA ALA A 59 -11.73 -2.88 -2.82
C ALA A 59 -10.39 -3.62 -2.76
N ILE A 60 -9.71 -3.64 -1.60
CA ILE A 60 -8.42 -4.32 -1.42
C ILE A 60 -8.50 -5.78 -1.91
N PHE A 61 -9.52 -6.51 -1.44
CA PHE A 61 -9.71 -7.92 -1.78
C PHE A 61 -10.10 -8.12 -3.25
N ARG A 62 -10.99 -7.28 -3.78
CA ARG A 62 -11.37 -7.34 -5.20
C ARG A 62 -10.18 -7.08 -6.11
N LEU A 63 -9.36 -6.08 -5.81
CA LEU A 63 -8.18 -5.75 -6.60
C LEU A 63 -7.14 -6.86 -6.55
N ALA A 64 -6.95 -7.50 -5.39
CA ALA A 64 -6.09 -8.68 -5.28
C ALA A 64 -6.65 -9.87 -6.09
N GLU A 65 -7.96 -10.12 -6.05
CA GLU A 65 -8.64 -11.21 -6.77
C GLU A 65 -8.61 -11.03 -8.29
N ILE A 66 -8.53 -9.79 -8.79
CA ILE A 66 -8.37 -9.53 -10.23
C ILE A 66 -7.13 -10.25 -10.79
N PHE A 67 -6.05 -10.36 -10.01
CA PHE A 67 -4.85 -11.10 -10.44
C PHE A 67 -5.02 -12.63 -10.46
N ASP A 68 -6.06 -13.19 -9.84
CA ASP A 68 -6.40 -14.62 -9.97
C ASP A 68 -7.37 -14.89 -11.11
N THR A 69 -8.23 -13.91 -11.42
CA THR A 69 -9.40 -14.10 -12.27
C THR A 69 -9.26 -13.50 -13.67
N LYS A 70 -8.32 -12.57 -13.86
CA LYS A 70 -8.05 -11.89 -15.13
C LYS A 70 -6.60 -12.06 -15.56
N THR A 71 -6.30 -11.69 -16.81
CA THR A 71 -4.89 -11.61 -17.21
C THR A 71 -4.21 -10.45 -16.49
N LYS A 72 -2.89 -10.53 -16.36
CA LYS A 72 -2.07 -9.48 -15.75
C LYS A 72 -2.29 -8.13 -16.42
N GLU A 73 -2.41 -8.11 -17.75
CA GLU A 73 -2.60 -6.91 -18.57
C GLU A 73 -3.95 -6.26 -18.30
N GLU A 74 -5.00 -7.06 -18.11
CA GLU A 74 -6.32 -6.55 -17.74
C GLU A 74 -6.31 -5.98 -16.31
N ALA A 75 -5.64 -6.66 -15.39
CA ALA A 75 -5.44 -6.19 -14.02
C ALA A 75 -4.71 -4.85 -13.97
N ASP A 76 -3.59 -4.76 -14.69
CA ASP A 76 -2.80 -3.54 -14.81
C ASP A 76 -3.65 -2.41 -15.41
N ARG A 77 -4.48 -2.68 -16.42
CA ARG A 77 -5.35 -1.67 -17.04
C ARG A 77 -6.38 -1.10 -16.06
N VAL A 78 -6.99 -1.95 -15.23
CA VAL A 78 -7.93 -1.51 -14.19
C VAL A 78 -7.24 -0.59 -13.19
N LEU A 79 -6.07 -0.99 -12.69
CA LEU A 79 -5.32 -0.23 -11.70
C LEU A 79 -4.75 1.08 -12.26
N CYS A 80 -4.26 1.07 -13.50
CA CYS A 80 -3.85 2.29 -14.19
C CYS A 80 -5.03 3.26 -14.37
N GLY A 81 -6.21 2.75 -14.77
CA GLY A 81 -7.42 3.58 -14.91
C GLY A 81 -7.85 4.23 -13.60
N TRP A 82 -7.67 3.53 -12.47
CA TRP A 82 -7.88 4.13 -11.15
C TRP A 82 -6.89 5.26 -10.89
N VAL A 83 -5.58 5.00 -11.03
CA VAL A 83 -4.55 6.01 -10.79
C VAL A 83 -4.74 7.24 -11.68
N ASP A 84 -5.02 7.05 -12.97
CA ASP A 84 -5.21 8.14 -13.94
C ASP A 84 -6.41 9.01 -13.58
N SER A 85 -7.54 8.40 -13.17
CA SER A 85 -8.73 9.15 -12.73
C SER A 85 -8.55 9.89 -11.41
N HIS A 86 -7.56 9.51 -10.58
CA HIS A 86 -7.30 10.12 -9.27
C HIS A 86 -5.99 10.91 -9.22
N VAL A 87 -5.23 10.99 -10.32
CA VAL A 87 -3.86 11.55 -10.33
C VAL A 87 -3.80 12.99 -9.79
N SER A 88 -4.80 13.82 -10.13
CA SER A 88 -4.88 15.21 -9.67
C SER A 88 -5.14 15.31 -8.17
N ASN A 89 -5.95 14.38 -7.63
CA ASN A 89 -6.21 14.34 -6.20
C ASN A 89 -5.00 13.83 -5.42
N ILE A 90 -4.34 12.78 -5.93
CA ILE A 90 -3.08 12.27 -5.37
C ILE A 90 -2.02 13.37 -5.32
N GLU A 91 -1.86 14.14 -6.41
CA GLU A 91 -0.95 15.29 -6.45
C GLU A 91 -1.28 16.32 -5.37
N ALA A 92 -2.56 16.72 -5.27
CA ALA A 92 -3.01 17.70 -4.30
C ALA A 92 -2.75 17.24 -2.85
N GLN A 93 -3.04 15.98 -2.54
CA GLN A 93 -2.82 15.39 -1.22
C GLN A 93 -1.34 15.33 -0.84
N LEU A 94 -0.48 14.89 -1.76
CA LEU A 94 0.95 14.84 -1.52
C LEU A 94 1.55 16.23 -1.37
N ALA A 95 1.08 17.20 -2.15
CA ALA A 95 1.51 18.59 -2.06
C ALA A 95 1.10 19.25 -0.73
N ASP A 96 -0.10 18.95 -0.23
CA ASP A 96 -0.59 19.43 1.07
C ASP A 96 0.15 18.74 2.24
N ALA A 97 0.33 17.43 2.16
CA ALA A 97 1.01 16.64 3.18
C ALA A 97 2.52 16.94 3.27
N TYR A 98 3.16 17.30 2.15
CA TYR A 98 4.60 17.54 2.07
C TYR A 98 4.92 18.86 1.34
N PRO A 99 4.66 20.03 1.96
CA PRO A 99 4.82 21.34 1.32
C PRO A 99 6.25 21.59 0.80
N SER A 100 7.26 21.09 1.52
CA SER A 100 8.68 21.20 1.13
C SER A 100 9.02 20.46 -0.18
N ARG A 101 8.19 19.49 -0.59
CA ARG A 101 8.35 18.66 -1.79
C ARG A 101 7.49 19.12 -2.96
N GLN A 102 6.57 20.06 -2.72
CA GLN A 102 5.53 20.45 -3.68
C GLN A 102 6.08 20.83 -5.06
N ALA A 103 7.20 21.55 -5.12
CA ALA A 103 7.81 21.95 -6.40
C ALA A 103 8.21 20.72 -7.26
N ILE A 104 8.93 19.76 -6.65
CA ILE A 104 9.39 18.55 -7.34
C ILE A 104 8.20 17.65 -7.70
N LEU A 105 7.22 17.53 -6.81
CA LEU A 105 6.01 16.73 -7.05
C LEU A 105 5.24 17.27 -8.27
N ARG A 106 5.01 18.59 -8.33
CA ARG A 106 4.32 19.23 -9.46
C ARG A 106 5.02 18.98 -10.79
N GLU A 107 6.35 19.08 -10.83
CA GLU A 107 7.13 18.77 -12.03
C GLU A 107 7.00 17.30 -12.44
N ALA A 108 7.05 16.37 -11.48
CA ALA A 108 6.91 14.95 -11.74
C ALA A 108 5.51 14.58 -12.27
N PHE A 109 4.45 15.12 -11.67
CA PHE A 109 3.08 14.93 -12.15
C PHE A 109 2.84 15.58 -13.50
N SER A 110 3.37 16.78 -13.74
CA SER A 110 3.33 17.41 -15.07
C SER A 110 4.04 16.55 -16.12
N ALA A 111 5.20 15.97 -15.78
CA ALA A 111 5.91 15.05 -16.67
C ALA A 111 5.08 13.80 -16.98
N HIS A 112 4.40 13.22 -15.99
CA HIS A 112 3.48 12.11 -16.21
C HIS A 112 2.34 12.48 -17.18
N GLN A 113 1.68 13.62 -16.97
CA GLN A 113 0.60 14.11 -17.83
C GLN A 113 1.07 14.36 -19.28
N GLN A 114 2.32 14.82 -19.44
CA GLN A 114 2.97 15.01 -20.73
C GLN A 114 3.53 13.70 -21.34
N LYS A 115 3.26 12.55 -20.73
CA LYS A 115 3.73 11.21 -21.15
C LYS A 115 5.26 11.06 -21.11
N MET A 116 5.95 11.92 -20.36
CA MET A 116 7.39 11.86 -20.12
C MET A 116 7.70 10.83 -19.02
N TYR A 117 7.24 9.58 -19.21
CA TYR A 117 7.29 8.54 -18.17
C TYR A 117 8.71 8.14 -17.77
N ALA A 118 9.66 8.20 -18.70
CA ALA A 118 11.07 7.98 -18.40
C ALA A 118 11.65 9.03 -17.42
N VAL A 119 11.04 10.21 -17.35
CA VAL A 119 11.42 11.29 -16.43
C VAL A 119 10.60 11.20 -15.14
N SER A 120 9.28 11.05 -15.23
CA SER A 120 8.41 11.05 -14.05
C SER A 120 8.64 9.85 -13.12
N THR A 121 8.81 8.65 -13.70
CA THR A 121 8.97 7.39 -12.94
C THR A 121 10.12 7.43 -11.93
N PRO A 122 11.38 7.73 -12.30
CA PRO A 122 12.47 7.79 -11.34
C PRO A 122 12.27 8.89 -10.29
N VAL A 123 11.65 10.02 -10.65
CA VAL A 123 11.35 11.09 -9.68
C VAL A 123 10.33 10.63 -8.65
N PHE A 124 9.24 9.96 -9.04
CA PHE A 124 8.28 9.39 -8.10
C PHE A 124 8.93 8.38 -7.15
N LEU A 125 9.77 7.48 -7.67
CA LEU A 125 10.50 6.52 -6.85
C LEU A 125 11.43 7.20 -5.85
N ALA A 126 12.12 8.28 -6.26
CA ALA A 126 12.98 9.06 -5.39
C ALA A 126 12.20 9.84 -4.33
N GLN A 127 11.04 10.41 -4.68
CA GLN A 127 10.19 11.11 -3.71
C GLN A 127 9.60 10.16 -2.66
N ALA A 128 9.25 8.91 -3.03
CA ALA A 128 8.83 7.91 -2.07
C ALA A 128 9.96 7.57 -1.06
N ASP A 129 11.22 7.46 -1.52
CA ASP A 129 12.38 7.30 -0.62
C ASP A 129 12.55 8.50 0.30
N GLY A 130 12.45 9.69 -0.30
CA GLY A 130 12.64 10.96 0.38
C GLY A 130 11.64 11.17 1.51
N ILE A 131 10.35 10.85 1.27
CA ILE A 131 9.30 10.93 2.29
C ILE A 131 9.64 10.00 3.47
N CYS A 132 10.07 8.77 3.21
CA CYS A 132 10.48 7.85 4.27
C CYS A 132 11.68 8.38 5.06
N GLN A 133 12.67 8.95 4.36
CA GLN A 133 13.83 9.55 4.99
C GLN A 133 13.48 10.77 5.85
N GLU A 134 12.52 11.59 5.42
CA GLU A 134 12.05 12.77 6.17
C GLU A 134 11.25 12.37 7.41
N MET A 135 10.29 11.47 7.25
CA MET A 135 9.40 11.05 8.35
C MET A 135 10.12 10.20 9.39
N HIS A 136 10.99 9.29 8.93
CA HIS A 136 11.54 8.23 9.77
C HIS A 136 13.06 8.16 9.76
N GLY A 137 13.76 9.10 9.13
CA GLY A 137 15.23 9.16 9.15
C GLY A 137 15.93 7.99 8.45
N VAL A 138 15.19 7.16 7.70
CA VAL A 138 15.71 6.00 6.96
C VAL A 138 15.09 5.96 5.56
N GLY A 139 15.89 5.60 4.56
CA GLY A 139 15.36 5.39 3.20
C GLY A 139 14.41 4.20 3.14
N LEU A 140 13.32 4.35 2.40
CA LEU A 140 12.26 3.36 2.18
C LEU A 140 12.83 2.02 1.72
N TYR A 141 13.85 2.08 0.88
CA TYR A 141 14.38 0.93 0.17
C TYR A 141 15.70 0.43 0.76
N LYS A 142 16.12 0.97 1.91
CA LYS A 142 17.39 0.64 2.54
C LYS A 142 17.31 -0.75 3.17
N LYS A 143 18.27 -1.61 2.81
CA LYS A 143 18.41 -2.97 3.36
C LYS A 143 19.63 -3.09 4.27
N HIS A 144 19.53 -3.97 5.27
CA HIS A 144 20.67 -4.49 6.02
C HIS A 144 21.44 -5.53 5.19
N ARG A 145 22.61 -5.95 5.69
CA ARG A 145 23.47 -6.93 5.02
C ARG A 145 22.79 -8.30 4.86
N ASP A 146 21.97 -8.66 5.82
CA ASP A 146 21.15 -9.89 5.85
C ASP A 146 19.90 -9.83 4.97
N GLY A 147 19.62 -8.69 4.33
CA GLY A 147 18.52 -8.53 3.37
C GLY A 147 17.24 -7.89 3.94
N ASP A 148 17.10 -7.78 5.26
CA ASP A 148 15.95 -7.12 5.88
C ASP A 148 15.91 -5.63 5.57
N LEU A 149 14.71 -5.05 5.51
CA LEU A 149 14.54 -3.60 5.39
C LEU A 149 14.87 -2.91 6.71
N VAL A 150 15.61 -1.80 6.62
CA VAL A 150 15.93 -0.97 7.79
C VAL A 150 14.65 -0.40 8.41
N LEU A 151 13.67 -0.01 7.58
CA LEU A 151 12.37 0.47 8.04
C LEU A 151 11.65 -0.60 8.88
N LYS A 152 11.64 -1.87 8.43
CA LYS A 152 11.06 -3.01 9.16
C LYS A 152 11.62 -3.10 10.59
N ARG A 153 12.95 -3.05 10.75
CA ARG A 153 13.59 -3.11 12.08
C ARG A 153 13.32 -1.88 12.93
N LYS A 154 13.11 -0.73 12.30
CA LYS A 154 12.78 0.51 13.00
C LYS A 154 11.35 0.47 13.57
N ILE A 155 10.42 -0.17 12.88
CA ILE A 155 9.02 -0.27 13.33
C ILE A 155 8.76 -1.46 14.26
N GLN A 156 9.57 -2.53 14.19
CA GLN A 156 9.39 -3.74 15.03
C GLN A 156 9.28 -3.47 16.54
N PRO A 157 10.01 -2.52 17.14
CA PRO A 157 9.88 -2.20 18.55
C PRO A 157 8.64 -1.34 18.89
N LEU A 158 7.89 -0.87 17.89
CA LEU A 158 6.70 -0.04 18.11
C LEU A 158 5.51 -0.96 18.40
N GLU A 159 4.73 -0.62 19.43
CA GLU A 159 3.46 -1.29 19.73
C GLU A 159 2.39 -0.81 18.74
N ILE A 160 2.45 -1.29 17.50
CA ILE A 160 1.41 -1.10 16.49
C ILE A 160 0.45 -2.29 16.50
N GLY A 161 -0.83 -2.04 16.17
CA GLY A 161 -1.82 -3.11 16.07
C GLY A 161 -1.55 -4.03 14.87
N HIS A 162 -2.12 -5.24 14.91
CA HIS A 162 -1.97 -6.22 13.83
C HIS A 162 -2.48 -5.71 12.48
N PHE A 163 -3.52 -4.86 12.50
CA PHE A 163 -4.07 -4.28 11.28
C PHE A 163 -3.12 -3.25 10.66
N GLU A 164 -2.51 -2.39 11.49
CA GLU A 164 -1.49 -1.44 11.06
C GLU A 164 -0.25 -2.16 10.51
N GLU A 165 0.17 -3.26 11.15
CA GLU A 165 1.27 -4.10 10.64
C GLU A 165 0.91 -4.70 9.27
N ALA A 166 -0.30 -5.21 9.10
CA ALA A 166 -0.80 -5.70 7.81
C ALA A 166 -0.79 -4.60 6.73
N MET A 167 -1.24 -3.40 7.08
CA MET A 167 -1.23 -2.23 6.21
C MET A 167 0.18 -1.67 5.96
N LEU A 168 1.18 -1.97 6.78
CA LEU A 168 2.57 -1.59 6.51
C LEU A 168 3.33 -2.63 5.71
N ALA A 169 2.80 -3.86 5.59
CA ALA A 169 3.47 -5.00 4.99
C ALA A 169 4.11 -4.72 3.61
N PRO A 170 3.47 -3.98 2.67
CA PRO A 170 4.10 -3.69 1.38
C PRO A 170 5.34 -2.77 1.46
N LEU A 171 5.48 -1.96 2.51
CA LEU A 171 6.62 -1.07 2.69
C LEU A 171 7.76 -1.71 3.51
N ILE A 172 7.48 -2.82 4.20
CA ILE A 172 8.43 -3.53 5.07
C ILE A 172 8.75 -4.95 4.61
N THR A 173 8.25 -5.33 3.44
CA THR A 173 8.57 -6.60 2.76
C THR A 173 9.36 -6.32 1.50
N VAL A 174 10.31 -7.20 1.17
CA VAL A 174 11.03 -7.10 -0.10
C VAL A 174 10.09 -7.47 -1.25
N LEU A 175 9.75 -6.47 -2.05
CA LEU A 175 8.87 -6.55 -3.22
C LEU A 175 9.66 -6.17 -4.50
N PRO A 176 9.10 -6.36 -5.72
CA PRO A 176 9.85 -6.18 -6.97
C PRO A 176 10.58 -4.85 -7.08
N VAL A 177 9.97 -3.75 -6.60
CA VAL A 177 10.57 -2.41 -6.65
C VAL A 177 11.86 -2.28 -5.84
N ILE A 178 12.04 -3.11 -4.81
CA ILE A 178 13.20 -3.12 -3.89
C ILE A 178 14.15 -4.30 -4.14
N ALA A 179 13.75 -5.25 -4.98
CA ALA A 179 14.52 -6.46 -5.24
C ALA A 179 15.93 -6.12 -5.77
N LYS A 180 16.96 -6.81 -5.28
CA LYS A 180 18.32 -6.74 -5.80
C LYS A 180 18.44 -7.50 -7.12
N ALA A 181 19.55 -7.33 -7.81
CA ALA A 181 19.79 -7.93 -9.12
C ALA A 181 19.47 -9.44 -9.20
N ASN A 182 19.87 -10.21 -8.18
CA ASN A 182 19.66 -11.66 -8.07
C ASN A 182 18.25 -12.07 -7.59
N GLU A 183 17.47 -11.13 -7.03
CA GLU A 183 16.09 -11.35 -6.58
C GLU A 183 15.07 -11.04 -7.70
N ARG A 184 15.48 -10.27 -8.74
CA ARG A 184 14.60 -9.82 -9.83
C ARG A 184 13.94 -10.95 -10.61
N THR A 185 14.65 -12.07 -10.80
CA THR A 185 14.13 -13.23 -11.57
C THR A 185 12.86 -13.82 -10.95
N LEU A 186 12.63 -13.60 -9.66
CA LEU A 186 11.42 -14.04 -8.95
C LEU A 186 10.18 -13.24 -9.34
N TYR A 187 10.36 -12.04 -9.89
CA TYR A 187 9.27 -11.10 -10.15
C TYR A 187 9.08 -10.78 -11.63
N GLY A 188 9.89 -11.36 -12.53
CA GLY A 188 9.82 -11.08 -13.97
C GLY A 188 10.12 -9.61 -14.31
N ASN A 189 9.47 -9.08 -15.35
CA ASN A 189 9.70 -7.72 -15.87
C ASN A 189 8.95 -6.63 -15.07
N GLN A 190 8.87 -6.77 -13.75
CA GLN A 190 8.23 -5.77 -12.90
C GLN A 190 9.13 -4.55 -12.67
N LEU A 191 8.51 -3.42 -12.33
CA LEU A 191 9.21 -2.17 -12.03
C LEU A 191 10.24 -2.39 -10.92
N ASN A 192 11.52 -2.13 -11.22
CA ASN A 192 12.62 -2.30 -10.27
C ASN A 192 13.46 -1.03 -10.19
N ARG A 193 13.54 -0.40 -9.01
CA ARG A 193 14.24 0.88 -8.84
C ARG A 193 15.73 0.78 -9.13
N HIS A 194 16.36 -0.33 -8.77
CA HIS A 194 17.81 -0.51 -8.92
C HIS A 194 18.16 -0.58 -10.40
N ALA A 195 17.41 -1.37 -11.18
CA ALA A 195 17.56 -1.45 -12.63
C ALA A 195 17.40 -0.09 -13.31
N ILE A 196 16.42 0.71 -12.89
CA ILE A 196 16.19 2.05 -13.44
C ILE A 196 17.34 3.00 -13.10
N LEU A 197 17.70 3.11 -11.82
CA LEU A 197 18.68 4.09 -11.36
C LEU A 197 20.11 3.78 -11.82
N HIS A 198 20.43 2.50 -12.10
CA HIS A 198 21.70 2.11 -12.70
C HIS A 198 21.68 2.06 -14.23
N GLY A 199 20.55 2.39 -14.87
CA GLY A 199 20.42 2.39 -16.34
C GLY A 199 20.44 1.01 -16.98
N GLU A 200 20.16 -0.05 -16.21
CA GLU A 200 20.08 -1.42 -16.72
C GLU A 200 18.76 -1.67 -17.46
N SER A 201 17.67 -1.06 -17.00
CA SER A 201 16.40 -1.02 -17.75
C SER A 201 16.35 0.24 -18.60
N LEU A 202 16.11 0.07 -19.89
CA LEU A 202 16.03 1.16 -20.87
C LEU A 202 14.60 1.40 -21.38
N ASP A 203 13.70 0.48 -21.05
CA ASP A 203 12.32 0.39 -21.50
C ASP A 203 11.31 0.68 -20.38
N TYR A 204 11.76 1.12 -19.20
CA TYR A 204 10.89 1.39 -18.06
C TYR A 204 9.91 2.56 -18.27
N GLY A 205 10.16 3.42 -19.27
CA GLY A 205 9.39 4.64 -19.54
C GLY A 205 8.00 4.39 -20.13
N THR A 206 7.18 3.57 -19.46
CA THR A 206 5.80 3.26 -19.86
C THR A 206 4.77 3.90 -18.94
N PHE A 207 3.53 4.01 -19.42
CA PHE A 207 2.41 4.51 -18.63
C PHE A 207 2.19 3.68 -17.37
N GLU A 208 2.18 2.35 -17.51
CA GLU A 208 1.95 1.40 -16.42
C GLU A 208 2.99 1.54 -15.32
N ASN A 209 4.26 1.69 -15.68
CA ASN A 209 5.34 1.88 -14.72
C ASN A 209 5.24 3.23 -14.00
N SER A 210 4.82 4.27 -14.71
CA SER A 210 4.55 5.56 -14.08
C SER A 210 3.36 5.47 -13.13
N CYS A 211 2.27 4.75 -13.47
CA CYS A 211 1.14 4.53 -12.57
C CYS A 211 1.54 3.73 -11.32
N ARG A 212 2.33 2.67 -11.46
CA ARG A 212 2.89 1.92 -10.33
C ARG A 212 3.71 2.81 -9.41
N ALA A 213 4.58 3.64 -9.98
CA ALA A 213 5.41 4.56 -9.20
C ALA A 213 4.57 5.63 -8.47
N ILE A 214 3.51 6.15 -9.09
CA ILE A 214 2.53 7.03 -8.44
C ILE A 214 1.83 6.30 -7.30
N SER A 215 1.37 5.07 -7.52
CA SER A 215 0.69 4.28 -6.47
C SER A 215 1.60 4.06 -5.26
N LEU A 216 2.89 3.74 -5.49
CA LEU A 216 3.87 3.59 -4.42
C LEU A 216 4.10 4.90 -3.68
N LEU A 217 4.23 6.02 -4.41
CA LEU A 217 4.44 7.33 -3.83
C LEU A 217 3.26 7.76 -2.95
N SER A 218 2.03 7.64 -3.48
CA SER A 218 0.79 7.94 -2.76
C SER A 218 0.69 7.11 -1.48
N TYR A 219 0.85 5.79 -1.62
CA TYR A 219 0.76 4.86 -0.50
C TYR A 219 1.85 5.10 0.56
N SER A 220 3.09 5.36 0.13
CA SER A 220 4.19 5.68 1.05
C SER A 220 3.90 6.98 1.80
N GLY A 221 3.42 8.01 1.11
CA GLY A 221 3.02 9.28 1.73
C GLY A 221 1.97 9.08 2.82
N TRP A 222 0.92 8.34 2.51
CA TRP A 222 -0.12 8.07 3.49
C TRP A 222 0.34 7.15 4.63
N ALA A 223 0.83 5.95 4.32
CA ALA A 223 1.10 4.90 5.30
C ALA A 223 2.17 5.31 6.31
N LEU A 224 3.25 5.97 5.86
CA LEU A 224 4.34 6.38 6.72
C LEU A 224 3.92 7.49 7.71
N ARG A 225 2.90 8.28 7.37
CA ARG A 225 2.34 9.32 8.24
C ARG A 225 1.22 8.80 9.14
N ALA A 226 0.35 7.94 8.62
CA ALA A 226 -0.87 7.52 9.30
C ALA A 226 -0.67 6.31 10.22
N LEU A 227 0.24 5.39 9.87
CA LEU A 227 0.32 4.07 10.52
C LEU A 227 1.55 3.92 11.42
N ILE A 228 2.58 4.74 11.22
CA ILE A 228 3.77 4.74 12.06
C ILE A 228 3.68 5.96 12.97
N PRO A 229 3.63 5.78 14.30
CA PRO A 229 3.67 6.89 15.24
C PRO A 229 4.85 7.82 14.93
N GLY A 230 4.54 9.10 14.73
CA GLY A 230 5.56 10.14 14.63
C GLY A 230 6.29 10.32 15.96
N LYS A 231 7.48 10.94 15.90
CA LYS A 231 8.04 11.59 17.09
C LYS A 231 7.31 12.90 17.37
#